data_AF-A0A392TN03-F1
#
_entry.id   AF-A0A392TN03-F1
#
_cell.length_a   1.000
_cell.length_b   1.000
_cell.length_c   1.000
_cell.angle_alpha   90.00
_cell.angle_beta   90.00
_cell.angle_gamma   90.00
#
_symmetry.space_group_name_H-M   'P 1'
#
loop_
_entity.id
_entity.type
_entity.pdbx_description
1 polymer ?
#
loop_
_entity_poly.entity_id
_entity_poly.type
_entity_poly.pdbx_seq_one_letter_code
_entity_poly.pdbx_strand_id
1 'polypeptide(L)' 'MVNKEWNIEFMHEYCEANKCADALAKIGCSLEQNVTFFKECPNGVKAILLADELGIVSPRI' A
#
# COMPACT_ATOMS: atom_id res chain seq x y z
N MET A 1 10.65 -21.14 2.87
CA MET A 1 9.21 -21.25 2.53
C MET A 1 8.46 -21.56 3.80
N VAL A 2 7.51 -20.70 4.18
CA VAL A 2 6.68 -20.92 5.38
C VAL A 2 5.59 -21.91 5.00
N ASN A 3 5.71 -23.15 5.47
CA ASN A 3 4.75 -24.22 5.19
C ASN A 3 3.50 -24.01 6.07
N LYS A 4 2.57 -23.18 5.60
CA LYS A 4 1.32 -22.83 6.28
C LYS A 4 0.15 -23.07 5.34
N GLU A 5 -0.91 -23.69 5.84
CA GLU A 5 -2.21 -23.72 5.18
C GLU A 5 -2.89 -22.38 5.44
N TRP A 6 -2.97 -21.53 4.41
CA TRP A 6 -3.66 -20.25 4.48
C TRP A 6 -5.05 -20.39 3.89
N ASN A 7 -6.06 -19.98 4.64
CA ASN A 7 -7.40 -19.74 4.09
C ASN A 7 -7.40 -18.33 3.49
N ILE A 8 -7.37 -18.24 2.17
CA ILE A 8 -7.29 -16.96 1.44
C ILE A 8 -8.66 -16.67 0.84
N GLU A 9 -9.17 -15.47 1.08
CA GLU A 9 -10.37 -14.93 0.45
C GLU A 9 -10.00 -13.69 -0.36
N PHE A 10 -10.66 -13.51 -1.51
CA PHE A 10 -10.47 -12.36 -2.37
C PHE A 10 -11.74 -11.51 -2.36
N MET A 11 -11.60 -10.24 -2.02
CA MET A 11 -12.69 -9.28 -2.04
C MET A 11 -12.27 -8.07 -2.87
N HIS A 12 -13.19 -7.57 -3.68
CA HIS A 12 -13.02 -6.29 -4.35
C HIS A 12 -13.55 -5.19 -3.44
N GLU A 13 -12.67 -4.28 -3.02
CA GLU A 13 -13.03 -3.17 -2.16
C GLU A 13 -12.53 -1.86 -2.77
N TYR A 14 -13.44 -0.89 -2.90
CA TYR A 14 -13.11 0.47 -3.29
C TYR A 14 -12.61 1.27 -2.07
N CYS A 15 -11.46 0.88 -1.53
CA CYS A 15 -10.85 1.55 -0.39
C CYS A 15 -9.67 2.44 -0.83
N GLU A 16 -9.47 3.57 -0.16
CA GLU A 16 -8.35 4.49 -0.39
C GLU A 16 -7.03 3.87 0.07
N ALA A 17 -7.06 2.93 1.02
CA ALA A 17 -5.93 2.06 1.38
C ALA A 17 -5.27 1.34 0.17
N ASN A 18 -6.01 1.05 -0.91
CA ASN A 18 -5.43 0.49 -2.13
C ASN A 18 -4.41 1.43 -2.80
N LYS A 19 -4.52 2.75 -2.57
CA LYS A 19 -3.53 3.73 -3.04
C LYS A 19 -2.22 3.63 -2.26
N CYS A 20 -2.24 3.20 -1.00
CA CYS A 20 -1.01 2.91 -0.25
C CYS A 20 -0.26 1.73 -0.89
N ALA A 21 -0.97 0.66 -1.25
CA ALA A 21 -0.39 -0.49 -1.93
C ALA A 21 0.21 -0.09 -3.30
N ASP A 22 -0.52 0.70 -4.10
CA ASP A 22 -0.02 1.22 -5.38
C ASP A 22 1.23 2.11 -5.21
N ALA A 23 1.22 3.02 -4.22
CA ALA A 23 2.36 3.88 -3.94
C ALA A 23 3.60 3.08 -3.52
N LEU A 24 3.44 2.05 -2.67
CA LEU A 24 4.52 1.16 -2.27
C LEU A 24 5.05 0.32 -3.44
N ALA A 25 4.16 -0.17 -4.32
CA ALA A 25 4.55 -0.89 -5.52
C ALA A 25 5.39 -0.02 -6.47
N LYS A 26 5.01 1.25 -6.63
CA LYS A 26 5.77 2.24 -7.41
C LYS A 26 7.16 2.50 -6.83
N ILE A 27 7.24 2.71 -5.51
CA ILE A 27 8.53 2.85 -4.81
C ILE A 27 9.40 1.61 -5.08
N GLY A 28 8.83 0.40 -4.91
CA GLY A 28 9.53 -0.86 -5.17
C GLY A 28 10.03 -0.99 -6.61
N CYS A 29 9.22 -0.58 -7.59
CA CYS A 29 9.61 -0.57 -9.00
C CYS A 29 10.81 0.36 -9.27
N SER A 30 10.87 1.51 -8.59
CA SER A 30 11.97 2.47 -8.70
C SER A 30 13.26 2.06 -7.98
N LEU A 31 13.27 0.97 -7.19
CA LEU A 31 14.45 0.55 -6.42
C LEU A 31 15.45 -0.31 -7.22
N GLU A 32 15.21 -0.61 -8.50
CA GLU A 32 16.15 -1.33 -9.39
C GLU A 32 16.80 -2.58 -8.75
N GLN A 33 15.97 -3.56 -8.37
CA GLN A 33 16.34 -4.82 -7.69
C GLN A 33 16.94 -4.68 -6.28
N ASN A 34 17.02 -3.46 -5.73
CA ASN A 34 17.43 -3.26 -4.35
C ASN A 34 16.27 -3.50 -3.36
N VAL A 35 16.64 -3.90 -2.15
CA VAL A 35 15.71 -4.04 -1.02
C VAL A 35 15.96 -2.89 -0.05
N THR A 36 14.90 -2.16 0.27
CA THR A 36 14.96 -1.05 1.23
C THR A 36 14.08 -1.34 2.42
N PHE A 37 14.65 -1.17 3.62
CA PHE A 37 13.91 -1.23 4.88
C PHE A 37 13.63 0.18 5.38
N PHE A 38 12.35 0.50 5.57
CA PHE A 38 11.93 1.79 6.10
C PHE A 38 11.79 1.71 7.62
N LYS A 39 12.46 2.60 8.36
CA LYS A 39 12.28 2.73 9.82
C LYS A 39 10.97 3.44 10.19
N GLU A 40 10.45 4.25 9.27
CA GLU A 40 9.24 5.04 9.40
C GLU A 40 8.45 4.99 8.08
N CYS A 41 7.14 5.26 8.13
CA CYS A 41 6.31 5.26 6.92
C CYS A 41 6.81 6.28 5.88
N PRO A 42 7.02 5.91 4.60
CA PRO A 42 7.46 6.84 3.56
C PRO A 42 6.48 8.01 3.41
N ASN A 43 6.99 9.24 3.26
CA ASN A 43 6.16 10.46 3.24
C ASN A 43 5.00 10.41 2.23
N GLY A 44 5.22 9.87 1.03
CA GLY A 44 4.18 9.74 0.01
C GLY A 44 3.07 8.74 0.39
N VAL A 45 3.40 7.71 1.15
CA VAL A 45 2.43 6.71 1.65
C VAL A 45 1.71 7.22 2.89
N LYS A 46 2.43 7.92 3.78
CA LYS A 46 1.88 8.51 5.00
C LYS A 46 0.73 9.49 4.73
N ALA A 47 0.86 10.33 3.71
CA ALA A 47 -0.21 11.26 3.33
C ALA A 47 -1.48 10.54 2.86
N ILE A 48 -1.32 9.45 2.08
CA ILE A 48 -2.43 8.64 1.59
C ILE A 48 -3.11 7.91 2.76
N LEU A 49 -2.32 7.34 3.67
CA LEU A 49 -2.83 6.66 4.86
C LEU A 49 -3.65 7.61 5.74
N LEU A 50 -3.13 8.82 6.00
CA LEU A 50 -3.85 9.81 6.79
C LEU A 50 -5.15 10.27 6.10
N ALA A 51 -5.14 10.39 4.77
CA ALA A 51 -6.35 10.73 4.02
C ALA A 51 -7.42 9.63 4.15
N ASP A 52 -7.03 8.36 4.06
CA ASP A 52 -7.90 7.20 4.28
C ASP A 52 -8.46 7.17 5.72
N GLU A 53 -7.61 7.33 6.73
CA GLU A 53 -8.02 7.40 8.15
C GLU A 53 -9.00 8.55 8.43
N LEU A 54 -8.84 9.68 7.74
CA LEU A 54 -9.72 10.85 7.87
C LEU A 54 -10.98 10.76 6.99
N GLY A 55 -11.15 9.67 6.22
CA GLY A 55 -12.29 9.49 5.30
C GLY A 55 -12.30 10.46 4.12
N ILE A 56 -11.14 11.01 3.76
CA ILE A 56 -11.00 11.93 2.62
C ILE A 56 -11.03 11.12 1.34
N VAL A 57 -12.15 11.21 0.62
CA VAL A 57 -12.32 10.57 -0.68
C VAL A 57 -11.82 11.50 -1.77
N SER A 58 -10.79 11.10 -2.52
CA SER A 58 -10.43 11.81 -3.75
C SER A 58 -11.21 11.23 -4.94
N PRO A 59 -11.74 12.05 -5.86
CA PRO A 59 -12.30 11.54 -7.11
C PRO A 59 -11.27 10.69 -7.85
N ARG A 60 -11.70 9.55 -8.39
CA ARG A 60 -10.92 8.79 -9.36
C ARG A 60 -11.21 9.42 -10.73
N ILE A 61 -10.22 10.10 -11.33
CA ILE A 61 -10.30 10.61 -12.71
C ILE A 61 -10.28 9.41 -13.66
#